data_AF-A0A5B7D4V8-F1
#
_entry.id   AF-A0A5B7D4V8-F1
#
_cell.length_a   1.000
_cell.length_b   1.000
_cell.length_c   1.000
_cell.angle_alpha   90.00
_cell.angle_beta   90.00
_cell.angle_gamma   90.00
#
_symmetry.space_group_name_H-M   'P 1'
#
loop_
_entity.id
_entity.type
_entity.pdbx_description
1 polymer ?
#
loop_
_entity_poly.entity_id
_entity_poly.type
_entity_poly.pdbx_seq_one_letter_code
_entity_poly.pdbx_strand_id
1 'polypeptide(L)'
;MCIRELNAELSTLKRHKTRQYHITNEASQIQDQEGGIRVRQEIVPLGDSSNEGVALAKILLICFIAEHNLPFTIVDHMINLCKVMFPDSAIVQGMSMKKTKCTNLTRKLSKCVTAELVNKLKQHKFSVIVDESTDVSTTKCLTVLVKYYDPDTKMGLQISSENVIPLAAD
;
A
#
# COMPACT_ATOMS: atom_id res chain seq x y z
N MET A 1 17.72 -1.29 -14.20
CA MET A 1 17.94 -1.89 -12.86
C MET A 1 18.84 -3.14 -12.93
N CYS A 2 19.92 -3.18 -12.13
CA CYS A 2 20.89 -4.29 -12.09
C CYS A 2 20.45 -5.41 -11.13
N ILE A 3 20.49 -6.68 -11.57
CA ILE A 3 20.24 -7.85 -10.69
C ILE A 3 21.58 -8.27 -10.05
N ARG A 4 21.87 -7.77 -8.84
CA ARG A 4 23.05 -8.16 -8.03
C ARG A 4 22.79 -7.95 -6.55
N GLU A 5 23.40 -8.80 -5.73
CA GLU A 5 23.57 -8.55 -4.30
C GLU A 5 24.68 -7.52 -4.08
N LEU A 6 24.45 -6.56 -3.18
CA LEU A 6 25.37 -5.48 -2.85
C LEU A 6 25.40 -5.29 -1.34
N ASN A 7 26.59 -5.10 -0.78
CA ASN A 7 26.72 -4.61 0.59
C ASN A 7 26.27 -3.14 0.65
N ALA A 8 25.51 -2.80 1.70
CA ALA A 8 24.93 -1.46 1.89
C ALA A 8 25.96 -0.37 2.28
N GLU A 9 27.25 -0.70 2.29
CA GLU A 9 28.32 0.26 2.54
C GLU A 9 28.29 1.40 1.51
N LEU A 10 28.45 2.64 1.98
CA LEU A 10 28.44 3.84 1.16
C LEU A 10 29.45 3.77 0.00
N SER A 11 30.64 3.21 0.25
CA SER A 11 31.70 2.98 -0.74
C SER A 11 31.25 2.01 -1.83
N THR A 12 30.59 0.92 -1.45
CA THR A 12 30.08 -0.11 -2.36
C THR A 12 28.96 0.44 -3.24
N LEU A 13 28.02 1.20 -2.65
CA LEU A 13 26.93 1.85 -3.39
C LEU A 13 27.44 2.96 -4.33
N LYS A 14 28.35 3.82 -3.86
CA LYS A 14 28.98 4.87 -4.69
C LYS A 14 29.77 4.29 -5.86
N ARG A 15 30.42 3.14 -5.68
CA ARG A 15 31.12 2.43 -6.76
C ARG A 15 30.16 1.71 -7.70
N HIS A 16 29.02 1.22 -7.19
CA HIS A 16 28.04 0.55 -8.03
C HIS A 16 27.39 1.51 -9.03
N LYS A 17 26.97 2.70 -8.56
CA LYS A 17 26.28 3.68 -9.43
C LYS A 17 27.11 4.16 -10.62
N THR A 18 28.44 4.14 -10.50
CA THR A 18 29.36 4.58 -11.56
C THR A 18 29.77 3.47 -12.52
N ARG A 19 29.32 2.23 -12.31
CA ARG A 19 29.66 1.12 -13.22
C ARG A 19 28.93 1.29 -14.55
N GLN A 20 29.64 1.06 -15.64
CA GLN A 20 29.09 1.14 -17.00
C GLN A 20 27.82 0.30 -17.17
N TYR A 21 27.78 -0.89 -16.58
CA TYR A 21 26.60 -1.76 -16.58
C TYR A 21 25.38 -1.18 -15.85
N HIS A 22 25.59 -0.37 -14.81
CA HIS A 22 24.52 0.35 -14.13
C HIS A 22 23.99 1.47 -15.02
N ILE A 23 24.91 2.27 -15.58
CA ILE A 23 24.61 3.40 -16.46
C ILE A 23 23.81 2.94 -17.70
N THR A 24 24.22 1.85 -18.36
CA THR A 24 23.51 1.34 -19.55
C THR A 24 22.14 0.76 -19.23
N ASN A 25 21.99 0.10 -18.08
CA ASN A 25 20.71 -0.48 -17.65
C ASN A 25 19.73 0.55 -17.07
N GLU A 26 20.20 1.70 -16.58
CA GLU A 26 19.36 2.83 -16.16
C GLU A 26 18.91 3.64 -17.38
N ALA A 27 19.82 3.96 -18.31
CA ALA A 27 19.49 4.71 -19.52
C ALA A 27 18.42 4.04 -20.39
N SER A 28 18.34 2.71 -20.34
CA SER A 28 17.32 1.93 -21.04
C SER A 28 15.93 1.98 -20.39
N GLN A 29 15.79 2.52 -19.17
CA GLN A 29 14.56 2.52 -18.37
C GLN A 29 13.91 3.91 -18.22
N ILE A 30 14.64 4.98 -18.54
CA ILE A 30 14.14 6.35 -18.52
C ILE A 30 13.70 6.71 -19.94
N GLN A 31 12.49 6.30 -20.32
CA GLN A 31 11.74 6.95 -21.38
C GLN A 31 10.49 7.56 -20.74
N ASP A 32 10.37 8.87 -20.93
CA ASP A 32 9.54 9.83 -20.19
C ASP A 32 8.05 9.50 -20.08
N GLN A 33 7.41 9.85 -18.95
CA GLN A 33 6.45 10.98 -18.87
C GLN A 33 5.80 11.12 -17.48
N GLU A 34 5.50 12.38 -17.13
CA GLU A 34 5.01 12.91 -15.86
C GLU A 34 3.63 12.36 -15.43
N GLY A 35 3.44 12.23 -14.10
CA GLY A 35 2.16 12.56 -13.48
C GLY A 35 1.42 11.45 -12.73
N GLY A 36 1.66 11.40 -11.40
CA GLY A 36 0.68 11.09 -10.36
C GLY A 36 0.08 9.68 -10.28
N ILE A 37 -0.11 9.18 -9.05
CA ILE A 37 -0.93 7.99 -8.79
C ILE A 37 -2.34 8.28 -9.27
N ARG A 38 -2.71 7.75 -10.44
CA ARG A 38 -4.10 7.62 -10.84
C ARG A 38 -4.62 6.34 -10.22
N VAL A 39 -5.45 6.46 -9.18
CA VAL A 39 -6.34 5.38 -8.79
C VAL A 39 -7.16 5.05 -10.03
N ARG A 40 -6.89 3.91 -10.65
CA ARG A 40 -7.64 3.42 -11.80
C ARG A 40 -9.08 3.23 -11.32
N GLN A 41 -9.97 4.12 -11.74
CA GLN A 41 -11.41 3.89 -11.71
C GLN A 41 -11.70 2.71 -12.64
N GLU A 42 -11.45 1.49 -12.19
CA GLU A 42 -12.38 0.40 -12.49
C GLU A 42 -13.41 0.42 -11.37
N ILE A 43 -14.16 1.53 -11.32
CA ILE A 43 -15.46 1.54 -10.67
C ILE A 43 -16.29 0.60 -11.51
N VAL A 44 -16.46 -0.61 -10.97
CA VAL A 44 -17.54 -1.54 -11.29
C VAL A 44 -18.78 -0.71 -11.66
N PRO A 45 -19.45 -0.97 -12.81
CA PRO A 45 -20.58 -0.15 -13.24
C PRO A 45 -21.50 0.06 -12.06
N LEU A 46 -21.82 1.32 -11.72
CA LEU A 46 -22.85 1.62 -10.73
C LEU A 46 -24.14 0.98 -11.26
N GLY A 47 -24.43 -0.23 -10.79
CA GLY A 47 -25.76 -0.78 -10.84
C GLY A 47 -26.60 0.03 -9.86
N ASP A 48 -27.79 0.44 -10.28
CA ASP A 48 -28.79 1.15 -9.48
C ASP A 48 -29.36 0.27 -8.34
N SER A 49 -28.53 -0.52 -7.66
CA SER A 49 -28.87 -1.21 -6.42
C SER A 49 -28.35 -0.34 -5.27
N SER A 50 -29.26 0.27 -4.51
CA SER A 50 -28.96 1.17 -3.38
C SER A 50 -27.96 0.59 -2.37
N ASN A 51 -27.79 -0.73 -2.34
CA ASN A 51 -26.84 -1.45 -1.49
C ASN A 51 -25.38 -1.42 -2.00
N GLU A 52 -25.15 -1.35 -3.31
CA GLU A 52 -23.79 -1.32 -3.88
C GLU A 52 -23.08 0.01 -3.57
N GLY A 53 -23.78 1.13 -3.74
CA GLY A 53 -23.24 2.45 -3.41
C GLY A 53 -22.84 2.58 -1.94
N VAL A 54 -23.65 2.02 -1.03
CA VAL A 54 -23.34 1.97 0.41
C VAL A 54 -22.12 1.08 0.70
N ALA A 55 -21.98 -0.04 0.00
CA ALA A 55 -20.82 -0.93 0.14
C ALA A 55 -19.53 -0.24 -0.35
N LEU A 56 -19.58 0.42 -1.50
CA LEU A 56 -18.46 1.17 -2.05
C LEU A 56 -18.02 2.31 -1.11
N ALA A 57 -18.97 3.11 -0.61
CA ALA A 57 -18.67 4.18 0.33
C ALA A 57 -17.99 3.68 1.62
N LYS A 58 -18.39 2.50 2.13
CA LYS A 58 -17.74 1.87 3.29
C LYS A 58 -16.30 1.46 2.99
N ILE A 59 -16.06 0.86 1.83
CA ILE A 59 -14.72 0.45 1.41
C ILE A 59 -13.82 1.67 1.27
N LEU A 60 -14.28 2.72 0.59
CA LEU A 60 -13.53 3.97 0.42
C LEU A 60 -13.16 4.62 1.76
N LEU A 61 -14.12 4.68 2.69
CA LEU A 61 -13.85 5.21 4.04
C LEU A 61 -12.80 4.37 4.77
N ILE A 62 -12.84 3.05 4.68
CA ILE A 62 -11.83 2.19 5.31
C ILE A 62 -10.46 2.37 4.67
N CYS A 63 -10.39 2.45 3.34
CA CYS A 63 -9.15 2.70 2.63
C CYS A 63 -8.52 4.01 3.12
N PHE A 64 -9.30 5.09 3.20
CA PHE A 64 -8.84 6.38 3.71
C PHE A 64 -8.29 6.28 5.14
N ILE A 65 -9.02 5.61 6.04
CA ILE A 65 -8.58 5.44 7.43
C ILE A 65 -7.28 4.62 7.51
N ALA A 66 -7.16 3.57 6.71
CA ALA A 66 -5.96 2.72 6.66
C ALA A 66 -4.76 3.47 6.07
N GLU A 67 -4.97 4.22 4.99
CA GLU A 67 -3.93 5.01 4.30
C GLU A 67 -3.32 6.07 5.21
N HIS A 68 -4.13 6.70 6.05
CA HIS A 68 -3.67 7.72 6.99
C HIS A 68 -3.32 7.17 8.38
N ASN A 69 -3.25 5.85 8.55
CA ASN A 69 -2.96 5.18 9.82
C ASN A 69 -3.84 5.67 10.99
N LEU A 70 -5.13 5.91 10.72
CA LEU A 70 -6.07 6.40 11.71
C LEU A 70 -6.71 5.25 12.50
N PRO A 71 -7.01 5.42 13.80
CA PRO A 71 -7.66 4.38 14.59
C PRO A 71 -9.06 4.03 14.04
N PHE A 72 -9.35 2.75 13.81
CA PHE A 72 -10.68 2.30 13.34
C PHE A 72 -11.84 2.63 14.28
N THR A 73 -11.57 3.05 15.51
CA THR A 73 -12.58 3.57 16.44
C THR A 73 -13.23 4.86 15.94
N ILE A 74 -12.54 5.66 15.13
CA ILE A 74 -13.05 6.94 14.63
C ILE A 74 -14.19 6.78 13.60
N VAL A 75 -14.27 5.62 12.94
CA VAL A 75 -15.20 5.38 11.83
C VAL A 75 -16.66 5.60 12.24
N ASP A 76 -17.04 5.19 13.45
CA ASP A 76 -18.42 5.37 13.94
C ASP A 76 -18.77 6.86 14.03
N HIS A 77 -17.88 7.65 14.64
CA HIS A 77 -18.03 9.10 14.75
C HIS A 77 -18.04 9.79 13.38
N MET A 78 -17.18 9.37 12.45
CA MET A 78 -17.15 9.92 11.10
C MET A 78 -18.42 9.63 10.32
N ILE A 79 -18.97 8.42 10.40
CA ILE A 79 -20.24 8.09 9.74
C ILE A 79 -21.37 8.96 10.30
N ASN A 80 -21.42 9.14 11.62
CA ASN A 80 -22.43 10.00 12.26
C ASN A 80 -22.28 11.47 11.82
N LEU A 81 -21.05 11.97 11.73
CA LEU A 81 -20.77 13.31 11.21
C LEU A 81 -21.23 13.44 9.74
N CYS A 82 -20.88 12.49 8.88
CA CYS A 82 -21.31 12.49 7.48
C CYS A 82 -22.84 12.50 7.34
N LYS A 83 -23.58 11.77 8.19
CA LYS A 83 -25.05 11.78 8.16
C LYS A 83 -25.66 13.14 8.47
N VAL A 84 -25.01 13.92 9.34
CA VAL A 84 -25.43 15.29 9.68
C VAL A 84 -25.05 16.25 8.55
N MET A 85 -23.86 16.09 7.97
CA MET A 85 -23.38 16.93 6.87
C MET A 85 -24.17 16.72 5.57
N PHE A 86 -24.64 15.49 5.32
CA PHE A 86 -25.31 15.08 4.08
C PHE A 86 -26.65 14.38 4.39
N PRO A 87 -27.66 15.13 4.89
CA PRO A 87 -28.94 14.55 5.31
C PRO A 87 -29.78 13.99 4.15
N ASP A 88 -29.57 14.50 2.94
CA ASP A 88 -30.26 14.15 1.69
C ASP A 88 -29.69 12.88 1.01
N SER A 89 -28.47 12.47 1.38
CA SER A 89 -27.79 11.33 0.74
C SER A 89 -28.27 9.99 1.30
N ALA A 90 -29.07 9.26 0.52
CA ALA A 90 -29.51 7.91 0.85
C ALA A 90 -28.33 6.93 1.10
N ILE A 91 -27.20 7.13 0.42
CA ILE A 91 -25.98 6.32 0.59
C ILE A 91 -25.42 6.53 2.01
N VAL A 92 -25.22 7.79 2.41
CA VAL A 92 -24.66 8.11 3.74
C VAL A 92 -25.62 7.68 4.85
N GLN A 93 -26.93 7.84 4.65
CA GLN A 93 -27.93 7.35 5.61
C GLN A 93 -27.89 5.83 5.77
N GLY A 94 -27.66 5.08 4.67
CA GLY A 94 -27.45 3.63 4.68
C GLY A 94 -26.11 3.16 5.26
N MET A 95 -25.15 4.07 5.51
CA MET A 95 -23.89 3.69 6.13
C MET A 95 -24.07 3.40 7.63
N SER A 96 -23.50 2.28 8.06
CA SER A 96 -23.37 1.90 9.47
C SER A 96 -22.21 0.92 9.60
N MET A 97 -21.23 1.27 10.44
CA MET A 97 -20.05 0.45 10.65
C MET A 97 -19.39 0.77 12.00
N LYS A 98 -18.92 -0.27 12.67
CA LYS A 98 -18.16 -0.18 13.94
C LYS A 98 -16.79 -0.81 13.77
N LYS A 99 -15.89 -0.55 14.71
CA LYS A 99 -14.49 -1.05 14.74
C LYS A 99 -14.33 -2.49 14.24
N THR A 100 -15.07 -3.46 14.80
CA THR A 100 -14.92 -4.89 14.44
C THR A 100 -15.25 -5.17 12.98
N LYS A 101 -16.25 -4.48 12.42
CA LYS A 101 -16.60 -4.59 10.99
C LYS A 101 -15.50 -3.97 10.12
N CYS A 102 -14.96 -2.83 10.52
CA CYS A 102 -13.81 -2.20 9.85
C CYS A 102 -12.62 -3.17 9.81
N THR A 103 -12.18 -3.67 10.96
CA THR A 103 -11.03 -4.60 11.05
C THR A 103 -11.22 -5.83 10.17
N ASN A 104 -12.41 -6.42 10.18
CA ASN A 104 -12.70 -7.58 9.33
C ASN A 104 -12.68 -7.26 7.83
N LEU A 105 -13.19 -6.09 7.44
CA LEU A 105 -13.20 -5.65 6.05
C LEU A 105 -11.79 -5.26 5.57
N THR A 106 -11.02 -4.53 6.38
CA THR A 106 -9.60 -4.24 6.12
C THR A 106 -8.80 -5.53 5.93
N ARG A 107 -9.03 -6.55 6.77
CA ARG A 107 -8.36 -7.86 6.63
C ARG A 107 -8.73 -8.60 5.35
N LYS A 108 -9.94 -8.43 4.84
CA LYS A 108 -10.33 -9.00 3.54
C LYS A 108 -9.66 -8.23 2.40
N LEU A 109 -9.70 -6.90 2.48
CA LEU A 109 -9.09 -6.03 1.48
C LEU A 109 -7.58 -6.23 1.41
N SER A 110 -6.89 -6.36 2.55
CA SER A 110 -5.45 -6.60 2.60
C SER A 110 -5.06 -7.88 1.89
N LYS A 111 -5.86 -8.95 1.98
CA LYS A 111 -5.62 -10.18 1.20
C LYS A 111 -5.70 -9.95 -0.30
N CYS A 112 -6.70 -9.19 -0.76
CA CYS A 112 -6.85 -8.85 -2.17
C CYS A 112 -5.68 -8.00 -2.69
N VAL A 113 -5.34 -6.93 -1.97
CA VAL A 113 -4.22 -6.03 -2.31
C VAL A 113 -2.90 -6.78 -2.30
N THR A 114 -2.65 -7.64 -1.29
CA THR A 114 -1.44 -8.46 -1.23
C THR A 114 -1.37 -9.47 -2.38
N ALA A 115 -2.49 -10.09 -2.76
CA ALA A 115 -2.51 -11.03 -3.89
C ALA A 115 -2.20 -10.32 -5.22
N GLU A 116 -2.78 -9.13 -5.43
CA GLU A 116 -2.47 -8.29 -6.59
C GLU A 116 -0.99 -7.90 -6.62
N LEU A 117 -0.46 -7.43 -5.49
CA LEU A 117 0.96 -7.09 -5.34
C LEU A 117 1.84 -8.30 -5.67
N VAL A 118 1.58 -9.47 -5.11
CA VAL A 118 2.35 -10.69 -5.38
C VAL A 118 2.34 -11.03 -6.87
N ASN A 119 1.20 -10.87 -7.55
CA ASN A 119 1.12 -11.09 -8.99
C ASN A 119 1.99 -10.09 -9.77
N LYS A 120 1.99 -8.81 -9.39
CA LYS A 120 2.87 -7.79 -9.99
C LYS A 120 4.36 -8.11 -9.76
N LEU A 121 4.73 -8.50 -8.54
CA LEU A 121 6.10 -8.85 -8.19
C LEU A 121 6.60 -10.13 -8.89
N LYS A 122 5.72 -11.05 -9.27
CA LYS A 122 6.08 -12.23 -10.09
C LYS A 122 6.38 -11.88 -11.55
N GLN A 123 5.78 -10.80 -12.05
CA GLN A 123 5.88 -10.39 -13.46
C GLN A 123 6.99 -9.37 -13.71
N HIS A 124 7.37 -8.61 -12.68
CA HIS A 124 8.33 -7.51 -12.80
C HIS A 124 9.52 -7.68 -11.86
N LYS A 125 10.65 -7.07 -12.24
CA LYS A 125 11.80 -6.99 -11.34
C LYS A 125 11.48 -6.06 -10.18
N PHE A 126 11.89 -6.46 -8.99
CA PHE A 126 11.77 -5.68 -7.77
C PHE A 126 13.06 -5.76 -6.96
N SER A 127 13.25 -4.82 -6.06
CA SER A 127 14.30 -4.84 -5.04
C SER A 127 13.66 -4.95 -3.66
N VAL A 128 14.31 -5.68 -2.76
CA VAL A 128 13.91 -5.80 -1.36
C VAL A 128 14.95 -5.11 -0.51
N ILE A 129 14.51 -4.28 0.42
CA ILE A 129 15.34 -3.70 1.47
C ILE A 129 14.87 -4.34 2.77
N VAL A 130 15.81 -4.94 3.49
CA VAL A 130 15.57 -5.58 4.78
C VAL A 130 16.33 -4.78 5.81
N ASP A 131 15.64 -4.34 6.86
CA ASP A 131 16.21 -3.55 7.95
C ASP A 131 15.85 -4.21 9.29
N GLU A 132 16.85 -4.41 10.15
CA GLU A 132 16.66 -4.97 11.49
C GLU A 132 16.81 -3.84 12.50
N SER A 133 15.76 -3.59 13.30
CA SER A 133 15.82 -2.65 14.41
C SER A 133 15.67 -3.39 15.74
N THR A 134 16.52 -3.05 16.70
CA THR A 134 16.42 -3.50 18.09
C THR A 134 15.88 -2.36 18.94
N ASP A 135 14.73 -2.57 19.57
CA ASP A 135 14.31 -1.74 20.70
C ASP A 135 15.04 -2.22 21.98
N VAL A 136 15.09 -1.39 23.01
CA VAL A 136 15.59 -1.78 24.35
C VAL A 136 14.65 -2.81 24.99
N SER A 137 13.40 -2.89 24.54
CA SER A 137 12.53 -4.05 24.81
C SER A 137 13.02 -5.26 23.99
N THR A 138 12.92 -6.47 24.54
CA THR A 138 13.46 -7.73 23.98
C THR A 138 12.85 -8.17 22.62
N THR A 139 12.14 -7.30 21.91
CA THR A 139 11.53 -7.59 20.61
C THR A 139 12.42 -7.06 19.48
N LYS A 140 13.07 -7.96 18.76
CA LYS A 140 13.71 -7.62 17.48
C LYS A 140 12.63 -7.44 16.42
N CYS A 141 12.71 -6.35 15.65
CA CYS A 141 11.81 -6.06 14.55
C CYS A 141 12.56 -6.15 13.23
N LEU A 142 12.08 -7.01 12.33
CA LEU A 142 12.54 -7.07 10.94
C LEU A 142 11.56 -6.32 10.04
N THR A 143 12.01 -5.23 9.44
CA THR A 143 11.24 -4.47 8.45
C THR A 143 11.62 -4.92 7.05
N VAL A 144 10.62 -5.28 6.25
CA VAL A 144 10.80 -5.65 4.84
C VAL A 144 10.10 -4.65 3.96
N LEU A 145 10.87 -4.01 3.10
CA LEU A 145 10.43 -3.01 2.15
C LEU A 145 10.62 -3.53 0.73
N VAL A 146 9.55 -3.59 -0.05
CA VAL A 146 9.62 -3.97 -1.46
C VAL A 146 9.47 -2.72 -2.32
N LYS A 147 10.43 -2.52 -3.22
CA LYS A 147 10.40 -1.47 -4.25
C LYS A 147 10.29 -2.12 -5.61
N TYR A 148 9.28 -1.75 -6.37
CA TYR A 148 9.06 -2.27 -7.71
C TYR A 148 8.57 -1.17 -8.65
N TYR A 149 8.79 -1.37 -9.96
CA TYR A 149 8.22 -0.52 -10.98
C TYR A 149 6.88 -1.11 -11.41
N ASP A 150 5.82 -0.33 -11.30
CA ASP A 150 4.51 -0.69 -11.80
C ASP A 150 4.31 -0.07 -13.20
N PRO A 151 4.20 -0.87 -14.27
CA PRO A 151 4.02 -0.35 -15.62
C PRO A 151 2.66 0.33 -15.84
N ASP A 152 1.63 -0.03 -15.06
CA ASP A 152 0.30 0.53 -15.19
C ASP A 152 0.23 1.96 -14.64
N THR A 153 0.92 2.19 -13.52
CA THR A 153 0.96 3.51 -12.86
C THR A 153 2.21 4.31 -13.21
N LYS A 154 3.18 3.70 -13.90
CA LYS A 154 4.50 4.26 -14.24
C LYS A 154 5.25 4.83 -13.02
N MET A 155 4.96 4.33 -11.83
CA MET A 155 5.56 4.79 -10.58
C MET A 155 6.38 3.70 -9.90
N GLY A 156 7.47 4.11 -9.25
CA GLY A 156 8.17 3.26 -8.29
C GLY A 156 7.34 3.19 -7.02
N LEU A 157 6.59 2.10 -6.83
CA LEU A 157 5.78 1.92 -5.63
C LEU A 157 6.64 1.28 -4.53
N GLN A 158 6.57 1.89 -3.34
CA GLN A 158 7.23 1.42 -2.13
C GLN A 158 6.14 0.89 -1.19
N ILE A 159 6.18 -0.41 -0.89
CA ILE A 159 5.30 -0.99 0.12
C ILE A 159 6.17 -1.49 1.26
N SER A 160 6.02 -0.87 2.42
CA SER A 160 6.53 -1.40 3.69
C SER A 160 5.53 -2.43 4.20
N SER A 161 6.00 -3.66 4.36
CA SER A 161 5.36 -4.57 5.29
C SER A 161 5.78 -4.13 6.68
N GLU A 162 4.98 -3.31 7.36
CA GLU A 162 5.04 -3.12 8.82
C GLU A 162 4.50 -4.35 9.57
N ASN A 163 4.61 -5.55 8.98
CA ASN A 163 4.61 -6.74 9.80
C ASN A 163 5.96 -6.73 10.52
N VAL A 164 5.99 -6.14 11.72
CA VAL A 164 6.97 -6.48 12.73
C VAL A 164 6.91 -8.00 12.85
N ILE A 165 7.87 -8.70 12.24
CA ILE A 165 8.02 -10.14 12.46
C ILE A 165 8.79 -10.21 13.78
N PRO A 166 8.14 -10.57 14.91
CA PRO A 166 8.88 -10.79 16.14
C PRO A 166 9.81 -11.97 15.91
N LEU A 167 11.12 -11.71 15.89
CA LEU A 167 12.09 -12.79 15.94
C LEU A 167 12.07 -13.32 17.36
N ALA A 168 11.78 -14.62 17.53
CA ALA A 168 11.88 -15.27 18.82
C ALA A 168 13.30 -15.08 19.37
N ALA A 169 13.41 -14.73 20.65
CA ALA A 169 14.68 -14.76 21.35
C ALA A 169 15.00 -16.22 21.66
N ASP A 170 16.17 -16.68 21.22
CA ASP A 170 16.75 -17.97 21.60
C ASP A 170 17.06 -18.03 23.11
#